data_AF-A0A7Y4Y7F4-F1
#
_entry.id   AF-A0A7Y4Y7F4-F1
#
_cell.length_a   1.000
_cell.length_b   1.000
_cell.length_c   1.000
_cell.angle_alpha   90.00
_cell.angle_beta   90.00
_cell.angle_gamma   90.00
#
_symmetry.space_group_name_H-M   'P 1'
#
loop_
_entity.id
_entity.type
_entity.pdbx_description
1 polymer ?
#
loop_
_entity_poly.entity_id
_entity_poly.type
_entity_poly.pdbx_seq_one_letter_code
_entity_poly.pdbx_strand_id
1 'polypeptide(L)'
;MTPKATLAFYVDHFKQWRQQNYTDQQIAINATDDPSYPKWNELTNFFSQLLNTKKIALLDKEDKVNLLYLIARGFDCAGFLSELNESRPISTCGDLTDKDFISLAAIATTLTGTEYDDAKSSIAMCFRKFEYSTLEIETILLKLYADENEYTKRMALFALAKLGYKNTTTLVEKSWTIDDEWHKMGCLHVLNEYVKDKFLLEKYLTEAEGDKRQHLSGYVQQLRIKNNY
;
A
#
# COMPACT_ATOMS: atom_id res chain seq x y z
N MET A 1 16.75 26.19 -3.96
CA MET A 1 15.49 26.03 -3.20
C MET A 1 15.73 24.95 -2.14
N THR A 2 15.23 25.13 -0.90
CA THR A 2 15.35 24.08 0.13
C THR A 2 14.46 22.89 -0.24
N PRO A 3 14.75 21.65 0.20
CA PRO A 3 13.87 20.50 -0.05
C PRO A 3 12.40 20.77 0.31
N LYS A 4 12.19 21.51 1.41
CA LYS A 4 10.89 21.97 1.87
C LYS A 4 10.12 22.80 0.84
N ALA A 5 10.72 23.91 0.39
CA ALA A 5 10.09 24.78 -0.59
C ALA A 5 9.85 24.05 -1.92
N THR A 6 10.67 23.05 -2.25
CA THR A 6 10.52 22.26 -3.47
C THR A 6 9.34 21.28 -3.41
N LEU A 7 9.14 20.53 -2.31
CA LEU A 7 8.03 19.57 -2.19
C LEU A 7 6.67 20.26 -2.16
N ALA A 8 6.55 21.35 -1.40
CA ALA A 8 5.33 22.16 -1.39
C ALA A 8 5.02 22.71 -2.78
N PHE A 9 6.03 23.22 -3.49
CA PHE A 9 5.89 23.68 -4.86
C PHE A 9 5.35 22.58 -5.79
N TYR A 10 5.88 21.36 -5.73
CA TYR A 10 5.39 20.26 -6.58
C TYR A 10 3.94 19.87 -6.26
N VAL A 11 3.56 19.82 -4.97
CA VAL A 11 2.18 19.54 -4.56
C VAL A 11 1.23 20.62 -5.10
N ASP A 12 1.55 21.89 -4.92
CA ASP A 12 0.73 23.00 -5.39
C ASP A 12 0.59 22.98 -6.92
N HIS A 13 1.70 22.75 -7.61
CA HIS A 13 1.74 22.73 -9.07
C HIS A 13 0.96 21.54 -9.65
N PHE A 14 0.95 20.40 -8.95
CA PHE A 14 0.14 19.25 -9.31
C PHE A 14 -1.35 19.51 -9.04
N LYS A 15 -1.70 20.09 -7.89
CA LYS A 15 -3.09 20.46 -7.57
C LYS A 15 -3.66 21.48 -8.57
N GLN A 16 -2.89 22.49 -8.93
CA GLN A 16 -3.28 23.46 -9.97
C GLN A 16 -3.51 22.79 -11.32
N TRP A 17 -2.62 21.87 -11.71
CA TRP A 17 -2.82 21.11 -12.93
C TRP A 17 -4.11 20.26 -12.87
N ARG A 18 -4.40 19.59 -11.75
CA ARG A 18 -5.68 18.86 -11.60
C ARG A 18 -6.89 19.78 -11.76
N GLN A 19 -6.88 20.95 -11.11
CA GLN A 19 -7.96 21.94 -11.21
C GLN A 19 -8.16 22.49 -12.63
N GLN A 20 -7.11 22.51 -13.45
CA GLN A 20 -7.18 22.96 -14.85
C GLN A 20 -7.71 21.88 -15.79
N ASN A 21 -7.61 20.60 -15.44
CA ASN A 21 -7.88 19.48 -16.34
C ASN A 21 -9.09 18.63 -15.93
N TYR A 22 -9.58 18.76 -14.69
CA TYR A 22 -10.69 17.96 -14.16
C TYR A 22 -11.66 18.81 -13.34
N THR A 23 -12.88 18.32 -13.23
CA THR A 23 -13.92 18.95 -12.38
C THR A 23 -13.69 18.65 -10.89
N ASP A 24 -14.23 19.50 -10.01
CA ASP A 24 -14.18 19.28 -8.56
C ASP A 24 -14.76 17.92 -8.16
N GLN A 25 -15.82 17.46 -8.85
CA GLN A 25 -16.43 16.15 -8.60
C GLN A 25 -15.45 15.02 -8.91
N GLN A 26 -14.77 15.05 -10.07
CA GLN A 26 -13.76 14.06 -10.44
C GLN A 26 -12.59 14.07 -9.46
N ILE A 27 -12.13 15.27 -9.06
CA ILE A 27 -11.05 15.44 -8.11
C ILE A 27 -11.42 14.82 -6.75
N ALA A 28 -12.64 15.08 -6.25
CA ALA A 28 -13.13 14.63 -4.95
C ALA A 28 -13.24 13.10 -4.85
N ILE A 29 -13.56 12.41 -5.94
CA ILE A 29 -13.64 10.94 -5.97
C ILE A 29 -12.37 10.29 -6.54
N ASN A 30 -11.29 11.04 -6.75
CA ASN A 30 -10.04 10.60 -7.38
C ASN A 30 -10.23 9.95 -8.77
N ALA A 31 -11.26 10.35 -9.52
CA ALA A 31 -11.48 9.92 -10.90
C ALA A 31 -10.71 10.80 -11.89
N THR A 32 -9.39 10.86 -11.73
CA THR A 32 -8.47 11.68 -12.53
C THR A 32 -7.36 10.82 -13.14
N ASP A 33 -6.87 11.20 -14.33
CA ASP A 33 -5.73 10.54 -14.96
C ASP A 33 -4.42 11.19 -14.47
N ASP A 34 -4.16 11.05 -13.17
CA ASP A 34 -2.97 11.60 -12.50
C ASP A 34 -1.64 11.17 -13.17
N PRO A 35 -1.48 9.95 -13.74
CA PRO A 35 -0.30 9.57 -14.52
C PRO A 35 0.00 10.47 -15.74
N SER A 36 -1.00 11.17 -16.28
CA SER A 36 -0.80 12.11 -17.39
C SER A 36 -0.14 13.45 -17.00
N TYR A 37 0.13 13.67 -15.71
CA TYR A 37 0.77 14.90 -15.25
C TYR A 37 2.17 15.08 -15.89
N PRO A 38 2.40 16.19 -16.64
CA PRO A 38 3.58 16.31 -17.50
C PRO A 38 4.92 16.45 -16.76
N LYS A 39 4.90 16.73 -15.45
CA LYS A 39 6.12 16.96 -14.66
C LYS A 39 6.52 15.78 -13.79
N TRP A 40 5.96 14.58 -14.00
CA TRP A 40 6.39 13.39 -13.26
C TRP A 40 7.89 13.16 -13.34
N ASN A 41 8.50 13.29 -14.52
CA ASN A 41 9.94 13.11 -14.70
C ASN A 41 10.79 14.07 -13.85
N GLU A 42 10.38 15.34 -13.73
CA GLU A 42 11.08 16.32 -12.88
C GLU A 42 10.99 15.93 -11.41
N LEU A 43 9.81 15.51 -10.97
CA LEU A 43 9.55 15.09 -9.59
C LEU A 43 10.33 13.80 -9.26
N THR A 44 10.31 12.80 -10.15
CA THR A 44 11.09 11.55 -10.03
C THR A 44 12.58 11.84 -9.93
N ASN A 45 13.11 12.76 -10.73
CA ASN A 45 14.51 13.18 -10.63
C ASN A 45 14.81 13.86 -9.28
N PHE A 46 13.92 14.74 -8.81
CA PHE A 46 14.07 15.37 -7.51
C PHE A 46 14.04 14.35 -6.36
N PHE A 47 13.11 13.39 -6.41
CA PHE A 47 13.03 12.32 -5.41
C PHE A 47 14.28 11.44 -5.44
N SER A 48 14.76 11.05 -6.62
CA SER A 48 16.02 10.33 -6.79
C SER A 48 17.20 11.08 -6.15
N GLN A 49 17.28 12.41 -6.33
CA GLN A 49 18.30 13.23 -5.67
C GLN A 49 18.17 13.21 -4.14
N LEU A 50 16.95 13.27 -3.59
CA LEU A 50 16.74 13.16 -2.14
C LEU A 50 17.26 11.83 -1.59
N LEU A 51 16.97 10.72 -2.28
CA LEU A 51 17.44 9.38 -1.90
C LEU A 51 18.98 9.30 -1.99
N ASN A 52 19.54 9.64 -3.15
CA ASN A 52 20.99 9.53 -3.40
C ASN A 52 21.82 10.46 -2.50
N THR A 53 21.24 11.56 -2.01
CA THR A 53 21.89 12.47 -1.05
C THR A 53 21.49 12.22 0.41
N LYS A 54 20.73 11.14 0.69
CA LYS A 54 20.28 10.73 2.04
C LYS A 54 19.55 11.83 2.80
N LYS A 55 18.73 12.62 2.09
CA LYS A 55 18.02 13.78 2.64
C LYS A 55 16.61 13.48 3.13
N ILE A 56 16.08 12.26 2.94
CA ILE A 56 14.74 11.88 3.45
C ILE A 56 14.66 12.04 4.97
N ALA A 57 15.69 11.62 5.70
CA ALA A 57 15.76 11.79 7.15
C ALA A 57 15.69 13.26 7.62
N LEU A 58 16.07 14.21 6.75
CA LEU A 58 16.10 15.65 7.05
C LEU A 58 14.78 16.35 6.75
N LEU A 59 13.85 15.67 6.08
CA LEU A 59 12.52 16.21 5.81
C LEU A 59 11.75 16.34 7.13
N ASP A 60 11.12 17.49 7.32
CA ASP A 60 10.21 17.68 8.45
C ASP A 60 8.89 16.91 8.23
N LYS A 61 7.97 16.99 9.19
CA LYS A 61 6.69 16.28 9.08
C LYS A 61 5.88 16.75 7.86
N GLU A 62 5.83 18.04 7.61
CA GLU A 62 5.05 18.64 6.51
C GLU A 62 5.61 18.21 5.15
N ASP A 63 6.93 18.20 5.02
CA ASP A 63 7.63 17.72 3.84
C ASP A 63 7.33 16.24 3.56
N LYS A 64 7.31 15.40 4.60
CA LYS A 64 6.94 13.98 4.46
C LYS A 64 5.48 13.81 4.05
N VAL A 65 4.58 14.67 4.54
CA VAL A 65 3.16 14.66 4.10
C VAL A 65 3.05 15.04 2.63
N ASN A 66 3.76 16.07 2.18
CA ASN A 66 3.80 16.46 0.77
C ASN A 66 4.36 15.34 -0.11
N LEU A 67 5.43 14.68 0.33
CA LEU A 67 5.98 13.52 -0.35
C LEU A 67 4.97 12.36 -0.41
N LEU A 68 4.28 12.05 0.69
CA LEU A 68 3.25 11.00 0.73
C LEU A 68 2.07 11.32 -0.18
N TYR A 69 1.66 12.59 -0.26
CA TYR A 69 0.67 13.02 -1.25
C TYR A 69 1.15 12.73 -2.67
N LEU A 70 2.39 13.10 -3.01
CA LEU A 70 2.94 12.84 -4.35
C LEU A 70 3.11 11.33 -4.63
N ILE A 71 3.43 10.53 -3.61
CA ILE A 71 3.46 9.05 -3.73
C ILE A 71 2.08 8.50 -4.08
N ALA A 72 1.03 8.94 -3.38
CA ALA A 72 -0.34 8.51 -3.66
C ALA A 72 -0.75 8.84 -5.10
N ARG A 73 -0.28 9.96 -5.64
CA ARG A 73 -0.64 10.47 -6.97
C ARG A 73 0.23 9.93 -8.10
N GLY A 74 1.45 9.55 -7.78
CA GLY A 74 2.45 9.11 -8.75
C GLY A 74 2.17 7.74 -9.32
N PHE A 75 1.35 6.92 -8.65
CA PHE A 75 1.10 5.51 -8.96
C PHE A 75 2.36 4.78 -9.48
N ASP A 76 2.22 3.67 -10.19
CA ASP A 76 3.36 2.91 -10.77
C ASP A 76 4.26 3.71 -11.74
N CYS A 77 3.82 4.88 -12.22
CA CYS A 77 4.54 5.65 -13.23
C CYS A 77 5.69 6.49 -12.67
N ALA A 78 5.64 6.89 -11.40
CA ALA A 78 6.66 7.76 -10.81
C ALA A 78 7.85 7.00 -10.19
N GLY A 79 7.68 5.71 -9.90
CA GLY A 79 8.73 4.82 -9.37
C GLY A 79 9.14 5.07 -7.91
N PHE A 80 8.42 5.95 -7.20
CA PHE A 80 8.78 6.35 -5.84
C PHE A 80 8.85 5.16 -4.89
N LEU A 81 7.86 4.27 -4.98
CA LEU A 81 7.85 2.95 -4.38
C LEU A 81 7.79 1.91 -5.50
N SER A 82 8.23 0.70 -5.19
CA SER A 82 8.30 -0.43 -6.13
C SER A 82 7.34 -1.54 -5.68
N GLU A 83 6.12 -1.18 -5.29
CA GLU A 83 5.12 -2.04 -4.67
C GLU A 83 4.77 -3.29 -5.50
N LEU A 84 4.83 -3.21 -6.83
CA LEU A 84 4.49 -4.31 -7.73
C LEU A 84 5.58 -5.40 -7.79
N ASN A 85 6.77 -5.13 -7.27
CA ASN A 85 7.83 -6.12 -7.14
C ASN A 85 7.89 -6.61 -5.69
N GLU A 86 7.92 -7.93 -5.46
CA GLU A 86 8.06 -8.49 -4.10
C GLU A 86 9.50 -8.48 -3.58
N SER A 87 10.46 -8.22 -4.47
CA SER A 87 11.89 -8.16 -4.15
C SER A 87 12.37 -6.72 -3.93
N ARG A 88 13.54 -6.59 -3.29
CA ARG A 88 14.28 -5.33 -3.18
C ARG A 88 14.64 -4.78 -4.58
N PRO A 89 14.84 -3.45 -4.72
CA PRO A 89 14.78 -2.39 -3.70
C PRO A 89 13.36 -1.94 -3.35
N ILE A 90 13.19 -1.10 -2.30
CA ILE A 90 11.88 -0.52 -1.93
C ILE A 90 11.43 0.54 -2.96
N SER A 91 12.35 1.32 -3.51
CA SER A 91 12.12 2.36 -4.52
C SER A 91 12.86 2.04 -5.81
N THR A 92 12.28 2.36 -6.98
CA THR A 92 13.03 2.29 -8.25
C THR A 92 13.80 3.57 -8.55
N CYS A 93 13.56 4.65 -7.79
CA CYS A 93 14.23 5.94 -7.97
C CYS A 93 15.59 6.06 -7.27
N GLY A 94 15.96 5.12 -6.40
CA GLY A 94 17.20 5.17 -5.65
C GLY A 94 17.16 4.37 -4.34
N ASP A 95 18.18 4.55 -3.51
CA ASP A 95 18.31 3.85 -2.23
C ASP A 95 17.43 4.49 -1.15
N LEU A 96 16.22 3.96 -0.99
CA LEU A 96 15.36 4.26 0.15
C LEU A 96 15.63 3.26 1.27
N THR A 97 16.34 3.74 2.31
CA THR A 97 16.72 2.90 3.45
C THR A 97 15.50 2.46 4.27
N ASP A 98 15.62 1.33 4.95
CA ASP A 98 14.55 0.80 5.82
C ASP A 98 14.12 1.81 6.88
N LYS A 99 15.09 2.52 7.48
CA LYS A 99 14.83 3.55 8.50
C LYS A 99 14.02 4.71 7.94
N ASP A 100 14.38 5.20 6.76
CA ASP A 100 13.68 6.30 6.11
C ASP A 100 12.28 5.87 5.67
N PHE A 101 12.14 4.67 5.12
CA PHE A 101 10.86 4.08 4.76
C PHE A 101 9.93 3.91 5.97
N ILE A 102 10.43 3.33 7.08
CA ILE A 102 9.68 3.18 8.33
C ILE A 102 9.25 4.55 8.87
N SER A 103 10.12 5.57 8.80
CA SER A 103 9.78 6.93 9.21
C SER A 103 8.64 7.53 8.37
N LEU A 104 8.66 7.32 7.04
CA LEU A 104 7.57 7.74 6.15
C LEU A 104 6.27 6.98 6.45
N ALA A 105 6.37 5.67 6.63
CA ALA A 105 5.23 4.82 6.94
C ALA A 105 4.56 5.20 8.27
N ALA A 106 5.35 5.53 9.29
CA ALA A 106 4.83 6.04 10.56
C ALA A 106 4.00 7.32 10.37
N ILE A 107 4.45 8.26 9.54
CA ILE A 107 3.68 9.47 9.21
C ILE A 107 2.40 9.12 8.44
N ALA A 108 2.47 8.21 7.46
CA ALA A 108 1.31 7.79 6.67
C ALA A 108 0.16 7.25 7.54
N THR A 109 0.47 6.54 8.63
CA THR A 109 -0.56 6.04 9.57
C THR A 109 -1.31 7.15 10.32
N THR A 110 -0.84 8.39 10.26
CA THR A 110 -1.49 9.55 10.90
C THR A 110 -2.34 10.37 9.93
N LEU A 111 -2.31 10.05 8.64
CA LEU A 111 -3.01 10.80 7.61
C LEU A 111 -4.43 10.28 7.41
N THR A 112 -5.34 11.21 7.19
CA THR A 112 -6.75 10.97 6.91
C THR A 112 -7.10 11.55 5.55
N GLY A 113 -8.15 11.03 4.92
CA GLY A 113 -8.58 11.48 3.60
C GLY A 113 -8.14 10.52 2.49
N THR A 114 -9.01 10.37 1.49
CA THR A 114 -8.84 9.42 0.38
C THR A 114 -7.69 9.80 -0.54
N GLU A 115 -7.16 11.02 -0.44
CA GLU A 115 -6.00 11.46 -1.21
C GLU A 115 -4.68 10.77 -0.81
N TYR A 116 -4.67 10.02 0.29
CA TYR A 116 -3.50 9.28 0.79
C TYR A 116 -3.68 7.76 0.73
N ASP A 117 -4.83 7.24 0.30
CA ASP A 117 -5.14 5.80 0.31
C ASP A 117 -4.12 4.99 -0.50
N ASP A 118 -3.73 5.50 -1.68
CA ASP A 118 -2.76 4.84 -2.54
C ASP A 118 -1.36 4.82 -1.90
N ALA A 119 -0.93 5.92 -1.25
CA ALA A 119 0.35 5.90 -0.52
C ALA A 119 0.34 4.89 0.62
N LYS A 120 -0.75 4.80 1.38
CA LYS A 120 -0.88 3.84 2.49
C LYS A 120 -0.86 2.39 2.00
N SER A 121 -1.58 2.09 0.93
CA SER A 121 -1.60 0.75 0.35
C SER A 121 -0.24 0.37 -0.27
N SER A 122 0.42 1.26 -1.02
CA SER A 122 1.77 1.03 -1.55
C SER A 122 2.80 0.83 -0.43
N ILE A 123 2.69 1.57 0.68
CA ILE A 123 3.51 1.35 1.88
C ILE A 123 3.26 -0.03 2.48
N ALA A 124 1.99 -0.42 2.69
CA ALA A 124 1.65 -1.75 3.19
C ALA A 124 2.21 -2.86 2.30
N MET A 125 2.13 -2.71 0.97
CA MET A 125 2.72 -3.64 0.01
C MET A 125 4.24 -3.71 0.14
N CYS A 126 4.92 -2.56 0.25
CA CYS A 126 6.37 -2.51 0.34
C CYS A 126 6.93 -3.12 1.64
N PHE A 127 6.16 -3.18 2.73
CA PHE A 127 6.56 -3.94 3.92
C PHE A 127 6.76 -5.43 3.66
N ARG A 128 6.15 -6.00 2.61
CA ARG A 128 6.41 -7.39 2.20
C ARG A 128 7.86 -7.62 1.77
N LYS A 129 8.63 -6.58 1.47
CA LYS A 129 10.05 -6.68 1.09
C LYS A 129 11.00 -6.80 2.29
N PHE A 130 10.46 -6.70 3.51
CA PHE A 130 11.24 -6.84 4.73
C PHE A 130 11.44 -8.31 5.04
N GLU A 131 12.63 -8.66 5.54
CA GLU A 131 12.97 -10.04 5.89
C GLU A 131 12.44 -10.43 7.28
N TYR A 132 12.30 -9.46 8.18
CA TYR A 132 11.89 -9.68 9.56
C TYR A 132 11.00 -8.54 10.07
N SER A 133 10.14 -8.90 11.02
CA SER A 133 9.29 -7.97 11.75
C SER A 133 10.05 -7.28 12.88
N THR A 134 9.65 -6.06 13.22
CA THR A 134 10.00 -5.38 14.48
C THR A 134 8.73 -4.84 15.13
N LEU A 135 8.75 -4.54 16.43
CA LEU A 135 7.57 -3.96 17.10
C LEU A 135 7.08 -2.67 16.43
N GLU A 136 8.00 -1.87 15.90
CA GLU A 136 7.67 -0.64 15.16
C GLU A 136 6.93 -0.96 13.85
N ILE A 137 7.44 -1.91 13.08
CA ILE A 137 6.79 -2.37 11.83
C ILE A 137 5.41 -2.96 12.13
N GLU A 138 5.27 -3.81 13.16
CA GLU A 138 3.98 -4.36 13.56
C GLU A 138 2.99 -3.27 13.95
N THR A 139 3.46 -2.28 14.72
CA THR A 139 2.61 -1.15 15.14
C THR A 139 2.11 -0.36 13.93
N ILE A 140 2.97 -0.11 12.95
CA ILE A 140 2.60 0.57 11.71
C ILE A 140 1.59 -0.25 10.92
N LEU A 141 1.88 -1.53 10.67
CA LEU A 141 1.02 -2.41 9.89
C LEU A 141 -0.33 -2.63 10.56
N LEU A 142 -0.41 -2.72 11.89
CA LEU A 142 -1.68 -2.83 12.60
C LEU A 142 -2.52 -1.56 12.48
N LYS A 143 -1.90 -0.37 12.43
CA LYS A 143 -2.62 0.88 12.14
C LYS A 143 -3.14 0.91 10.70
N LEU A 144 -2.35 0.46 9.73
CA LEU A 144 -2.79 0.33 8.33
C LEU A 144 -3.90 -0.73 8.18
N TYR A 145 -3.85 -1.83 8.94
CA TYR A 145 -4.92 -2.81 8.99
C TYR A 145 -6.20 -2.25 9.62
N ALA A 146 -6.09 -1.26 10.51
CA ALA A 146 -7.25 -0.57 11.08
C ALA A 146 -7.82 0.51 10.15
N ASP A 147 -7.22 0.77 8.98
CA ASP A 147 -7.67 1.79 8.04
C ASP A 147 -9.07 1.48 7.48
N GLU A 148 -9.78 2.53 7.05
CA GLU A 148 -11.11 2.42 6.46
C GLU A 148 -11.05 1.89 5.02
N ASN A 149 -9.97 2.20 4.30
CA ASN A 149 -9.75 1.75 2.94
C ASN A 149 -9.50 0.22 2.91
N GLU A 150 -10.38 -0.52 2.24
CA GLU A 150 -10.31 -2.00 2.14
C GLU A 150 -8.96 -2.46 1.59
N TYR A 151 -8.48 -1.80 0.54
CA TYR A 151 -7.27 -2.22 -0.15
C TYR A 151 -6.05 -2.09 0.75
N THR A 152 -5.92 -0.95 1.45
CA THR A 152 -4.87 -0.73 2.47
C THR A 152 -4.92 -1.80 3.55
N LYS A 153 -6.12 -2.10 4.06
CA LYS A 153 -6.33 -3.12 5.09
C LYS A 153 -5.89 -4.50 4.63
N ARG A 154 -6.25 -4.89 3.42
CA ARG A 154 -5.87 -6.17 2.82
C ARG A 154 -4.36 -6.27 2.60
N MET A 155 -3.73 -5.22 2.07
CA MET A 155 -2.28 -5.19 1.90
C MET A 155 -1.54 -5.27 3.24
N ALA A 156 -2.05 -4.59 4.27
CA ALA A 156 -1.49 -4.66 5.61
C ALA A 156 -1.62 -6.07 6.22
N LEU A 157 -2.74 -6.76 6.00
CA LEU A 157 -2.92 -8.16 6.40
C LEU A 157 -1.89 -9.08 5.72
N PHE A 158 -1.61 -8.87 4.43
CA PHE A 158 -0.60 -9.65 3.70
C PHE A 158 0.80 -9.44 4.28
N ALA A 159 1.16 -8.19 4.58
CA ALA A 159 2.45 -7.86 5.16
C ALA A 159 2.59 -8.43 6.58
N LEU A 160 1.58 -8.30 7.44
CA LEU A 160 1.57 -8.90 8.79
C LEU A 160 1.76 -10.40 8.74
N ALA A 161 1.03 -11.09 7.86
CA ALA A 161 1.12 -12.52 7.69
C ALA A 161 2.50 -12.97 7.20
N LYS A 162 3.02 -12.31 6.16
CA LYS A 162 4.34 -12.61 5.60
C LYS A 162 5.47 -12.43 6.61
N LEU A 163 5.36 -11.39 7.45
CA LEU A 163 6.35 -11.08 8.50
C LEU A 163 6.15 -11.91 9.78
N GLY A 164 5.21 -12.86 9.79
CA GLY A 164 5.04 -13.81 10.88
C GLY A 164 4.34 -13.24 12.11
N TYR A 165 3.45 -12.25 11.94
CA TYR A 165 2.70 -11.69 13.06
C TYR A 165 1.91 -12.78 13.80
N LYS A 166 2.14 -12.92 15.11
CA LYS A 166 1.64 -14.03 15.93
C LYS A 166 0.11 -14.22 15.93
N ASN A 167 -0.65 -13.15 15.76
CA ASN A 167 -2.12 -13.19 15.79
C ASN A 167 -2.74 -13.14 14.37
N THR A 168 -1.98 -13.53 13.33
CA THR A 168 -2.47 -13.49 11.94
C THR A 168 -3.75 -14.29 11.76
N THR A 169 -3.86 -15.49 12.35
CA THR A 169 -5.09 -16.31 12.29
C THR A 169 -6.31 -15.55 12.79
N THR A 170 -6.20 -14.90 13.95
CA THR A 170 -7.29 -14.08 14.51
C THR A 170 -7.64 -12.88 13.62
N LEU A 171 -6.64 -12.25 12.97
CA LEU A 171 -6.90 -11.19 12.01
C LEU A 171 -7.62 -11.72 10.77
N VAL A 172 -7.27 -12.90 10.27
CA VAL A 172 -7.96 -13.53 9.14
C VAL A 172 -9.42 -13.82 9.49
N GLU A 173 -9.68 -14.42 10.65
CA GLU A 173 -11.06 -14.72 11.07
C GLU A 173 -11.91 -13.45 11.18
N LYS A 174 -11.33 -12.37 11.72
CA LYS A 174 -11.98 -11.05 11.74
C LYS A 174 -12.18 -10.47 10.34
N SER A 175 -11.17 -10.59 9.48
CA SER A 175 -11.22 -10.08 8.10
C SER A 175 -12.23 -10.83 7.24
N TRP A 176 -12.46 -12.12 7.49
CA TRP A 176 -13.42 -12.92 6.75
C TRP A 176 -14.85 -12.40 6.83
N THR A 177 -15.20 -11.68 7.91
CA THR A 177 -16.53 -11.10 8.08
C THR A 177 -16.77 -9.86 7.21
N ILE A 178 -15.75 -9.34 6.53
CA ILE A 178 -15.88 -8.21 5.60
C ILE A 178 -16.47 -8.76 4.30
N ASP A 179 -17.63 -8.24 3.90
CA ASP A 179 -18.31 -8.68 2.68
C ASP A 179 -17.77 -8.00 1.42
N ASP A 180 -16.46 -8.15 1.19
CA ASP A 180 -15.79 -7.72 -0.03
C ASP A 180 -15.10 -8.92 -0.69
N GLU A 181 -15.27 -9.04 -2.00
CA GLU A 181 -14.79 -10.19 -2.78
C GLU A 181 -13.27 -10.30 -2.73
N TRP A 182 -12.58 -9.18 -2.91
CA TRP A 182 -11.12 -9.11 -2.91
C TRP A 182 -10.57 -9.33 -1.51
N HIS A 183 -11.26 -8.85 -0.47
CA HIS A 183 -10.91 -9.09 0.93
C HIS A 183 -10.98 -10.57 1.30
N LYS A 184 -12.05 -11.27 0.89
CA LYS A 184 -12.18 -12.72 1.08
C LYS A 184 -11.10 -13.50 0.33
N MET A 185 -10.83 -13.14 -0.93
CA MET A 185 -9.70 -13.72 -1.67
C MET A 185 -8.38 -13.50 -0.93
N GLY A 186 -8.19 -12.32 -0.33
CA GLY A 186 -7.03 -12.02 0.49
C GLY A 186 -6.90 -12.90 1.74
N CYS A 187 -8.01 -13.17 2.44
CA CYS A 187 -8.01 -14.08 3.58
C CYS A 187 -7.56 -15.50 3.17
N LEU A 188 -8.12 -16.02 2.07
CA LEU A 188 -7.73 -17.32 1.53
C LEU A 188 -6.26 -17.36 1.11
N HIS A 189 -5.77 -16.29 0.46
CA HIS A 189 -4.36 -16.15 0.11
C HIS A 189 -3.46 -16.23 1.35
N VAL A 190 -3.79 -15.49 2.41
CA VAL A 190 -3.02 -15.46 3.65
C VAL A 190 -2.97 -16.82 4.32
N LEU A 191 -4.10 -17.52 4.39
CA LEU A 191 -4.17 -18.87 4.93
C LEU A 191 -3.33 -19.84 4.11
N ASN A 192 -3.47 -19.78 2.79
CA ASN A 192 -2.77 -20.68 1.87
C ASN A 192 -1.27 -20.44 1.83
N GLU A 193 -0.80 -19.19 1.85
CA GLU A 193 0.61 -18.86 1.62
C GLU A 193 1.43 -18.67 2.88
N TYR A 194 0.86 -18.14 3.97
CA TYR A 194 1.63 -17.75 5.16
C TYR A 194 1.24 -18.53 6.42
N VAL A 195 -0.05 -18.61 6.74
CA VAL A 195 -0.51 -19.25 7.99
C VAL A 195 -0.41 -20.78 7.91
N LYS A 196 -0.72 -21.36 6.74
CA LYS A 196 -0.71 -22.81 6.48
C LYS A 196 -1.63 -23.63 7.40
N ASP A 197 -2.67 -23.02 7.96
CA ASP A 197 -3.74 -23.73 8.67
C ASP A 197 -4.72 -24.35 7.67
N LYS A 198 -4.55 -25.65 7.42
CA LYS A 198 -5.36 -26.38 6.44
C LYS A 198 -6.83 -26.49 6.84
N PHE A 199 -7.14 -26.61 8.13
CA PHE A 199 -8.51 -26.78 8.59
C PHE A 199 -9.30 -25.48 8.44
N LEU A 200 -8.67 -24.36 8.83
CA LEU A 200 -9.29 -23.04 8.65
C LEU A 200 -9.42 -22.67 7.17
N LEU A 201 -8.41 -23.00 6.35
CA LEU A 201 -8.49 -22.82 4.90
C LEU A 201 -9.64 -23.63 4.30
N GLU A 202 -9.77 -24.91 4.65
CA GLU A 202 -10.84 -25.78 4.16
C GLU A 202 -12.22 -25.21 4.51
N LYS A 203 -12.41 -24.81 5.77
CA LYS A 203 -13.65 -24.19 6.24
C LYS A 203 -14.05 -23.01 5.34
N TYR A 204 -13.13 -22.08 5.08
CA TYR A 204 -13.43 -20.88 4.30
C TYR A 204 -13.51 -21.12 2.80
N LEU A 205 -12.83 -22.13 2.26
CA LEU A 205 -13.06 -22.56 0.88
C LEU A 205 -14.49 -23.09 0.72
N THR A 206 -14.96 -23.96 1.61
CA THR A 206 -16.35 -24.45 1.59
C THR A 206 -17.37 -23.34 1.75
N GLU A 207 -17.14 -22.39 2.67
CA GLU A 207 -18.03 -21.23 2.82
C GLU A 207 -18.07 -20.37 1.53
N ALA A 208 -16.93 -20.20 0.85
CA ALA A 208 -16.83 -19.42 -0.39
C ALA A 208 -17.38 -20.13 -1.64
N GLU A 209 -17.53 -21.46 -1.64
CA GLU A 209 -18.14 -22.22 -2.75
C GLU A 209 -19.61 -21.81 -3.01
N GLY A 210 -20.31 -21.34 -1.97
CA GLY A 210 -21.66 -20.79 -2.10
C GLY A 210 -21.69 -19.37 -2.67
N ASP A 211 -20.56 -18.67 -2.73
CA ASP A 211 -20.46 -17.30 -3.22
C ASP A 211 -20.33 -17.29 -4.74
N LYS A 212 -21.29 -16.64 -5.41
CA LYS A 212 -21.41 -16.63 -6.88
C LYS A 212 -20.64 -15.49 -7.55
N ARG A 213 -19.93 -14.66 -6.79
CA ARG A 213 -19.11 -13.60 -7.37
C ARG A 213 -17.93 -14.22 -8.14
N GLN A 214 -17.66 -13.66 -9.32
CA GLN A 214 -16.85 -14.31 -10.36
C GLN A 214 -15.40 -14.55 -9.94
N HIS A 215 -14.76 -13.55 -9.32
CA HIS A 215 -13.34 -13.60 -8.98
C HIS A 215 -13.07 -14.52 -7.79
N LEU A 216 -13.91 -14.46 -6.75
CA LEU A 216 -13.79 -15.33 -5.58
C LEU A 216 -14.04 -16.79 -5.97
N SER A 217 -15.10 -17.07 -6.74
CA SER A 217 -15.39 -18.43 -7.22
C SER A 217 -14.22 -18.99 -8.06
N GLY A 218 -13.70 -18.19 -8.99
CA GLY A 218 -12.53 -18.57 -9.79
C GLY A 218 -11.28 -18.83 -8.93
N TYR A 219 -11.07 -18.01 -7.90
CA TYR A 219 -9.92 -18.16 -6.99
C TYR A 219 -10.03 -19.41 -6.10
N VAL A 220 -11.23 -19.71 -5.59
CA VAL A 220 -11.51 -20.94 -4.83
C VAL A 220 -11.18 -22.18 -5.66
N GLN A 221 -11.65 -22.23 -6.90
CA GLN A 221 -11.36 -23.35 -7.82
C GLN A 221 -9.85 -23.54 -8.03
N GLN A 222 -9.10 -22.44 -8.22
CA GLN A 222 -7.64 -22.51 -8.36
C GLN A 222 -6.96 -23.07 -7.10
N LEU A 223 -7.39 -22.64 -5.91
CA LEU A 223 -6.84 -23.13 -4.65
C LEU A 223 -7.17 -24.60 -4.38
N ARG A 224 -8.36 -25.06 -4.75
CA ARG A 224 -8.75 -26.49 -4.68
C ARG A 224 -7.82 -27.35 -5.54
N ILE A 225 -7.65 -26.97 -6.81
CA ILE A 225 -6.75 -27.66 -7.76
C ILE A 225 -5.31 -27.68 -7.24
N LYS A 226 -4.80 -26.53 -6.76
CA LYS A 226 -3.41 -26.41 -6.28
C LYS A 226 -3.12 -27.30 -5.07
N ASN A 227 -4.09 -27.50 -4.18
CA ASN A 227 -3.89 -28.19 -2.91
C ASN A 227 -4.38 -29.65 -2.89
N ASN A 228 -4.92 -30.17 -4.01
CA ASN A 228 -5.53 -31.50 -4.11
C ASN A 228 -6.64 -31.75 -3.06
N TYR A 229 -7.46 -30.74 -2.81
CA TYR A 229 -8.69 -30.89 -2.02
C TYR A 229 -9.85 -31.37 -2.90
#